data_AF-A0A3S4R056-F1
#
_entry.id   AF-A0A3S4R056-F1
#
_cell.length_a   1.000
_cell.length_b   1.000
_cell.length_c   1.000
_cell.angle_alpha   90.00
_cell.angle_beta   90.00
_cell.angle_gamma   90.00
#
_symmetry.space_group_name_H-M   'P 1'
#
loop_
_entity.id
_entity.type
_entity.pdbx_description
1 polymer ?
#
loop_
_entity_poly.entity_id
_entity_poly.type
_entity_poly.pdbx_seq_one_letter_code
_entity_poly.pdbx_strand_id
1 'polypeptide(L)'
;MKHIKGFKCQLARTITDTGDTFFAWFTTEIAIPDGPFRFKGLSGLILEVFNKNKTIEIYATEIKRSDEIIEPLTYYNEVKAKSKKQFLEARKSFHENPSIYNGNLKVIDSNGNDKTKIMTDRLKNTNTFLD
;
A
#
# COMPACT_ATOMS: atom_id res chain seq x y z
N MET A 1 -24.61 10.81 11.07
CA MET A 1 -24.36 9.37 11.29
C MET A 1 -24.37 8.69 9.93
N LYS A 2 -23.31 7.96 9.55
CA LYS A 2 -23.19 7.34 8.22
C LYS A 2 -23.35 5.83 8.36
N HIS A 3 -24.03 5.20 7.40
CA HIS A 3 -24.04 3.74 7.27
C HIS A 3 -23.24 3.36 6.03
N ILE A 4 -22.31 2.43 6.17
CA ILE A 4 -21.50 1.89 5.07
C ILE A 4 -21.74 0.39 5.03
N LYS A 5 -22.27 -0.09 3.91
CA LYS A 5 -22.56 -1.53 3.71
C LYS A 5 -23.40 -2.16 4.84
N GLY A 6 -24.34 -1.37 5.38
CA GLY A 6 -25.22 -1.80 6.47
C GLY A 6 -24.69 -1.54 7.88
N PHE A 7 -23.42 -1.18 8.04
CA PHE A 7 -22.81 -0.95 9.35
C PHE A 7 -22.85 0.53 9.74
N LYS A 8 -23.26 0.81 10.98
CA LYS A 8 -23.21 2.14 11.56
C LYS A 8 -21.76 2.53 11.78
N CYS A 9 -21.39 3.68 11.23
CA CYS A 9 -20.02 4.16 11.24
C CYS A 9 -19.86 5.47 12.04
N GLN A 10 -18.68 5.61 12.63
CA GLN A 10 -18.19 6.79 13.32
C GLN A 10 -17.05 7.41 12.51
N LEU A 11 -16.92 8.74 12.57
CA LEU A 11 -15.86 9.46 11.88
C LEU A 11 -14.68 9.67 12.82
N ALA A 12 -13.51 9.19 12.43
CA ALA A 12 -12.23 9.59 13.00
C ALA A 12 -11.54 10.61 12.08
N ARG A 13 -10.70 11.46 12.68
CA ARG A 13 -9.86 12.42 11.95
C ARG A 13 -8.45 12.34 12.52
N THR A 14 -7.45 12.39 11.65
CA THR A 14 -6.05 12.48 12.04
C THR A 14 -5.27 13.40 11.10
N ILE A 15 -4.06 13.78 11.53
CA ILE A 15 -3.08 14.52 10.73
C ILE A 15 -1.84 13.64 10.66
N THR A 16 -1.32 13.39 9.46
CA THR A 16 -0.08 12.63 9.27
C THR A 16 1.13 13.44 9.70
N ASP A 17 2.28 12.77 9.83
CA ASP A 17 3.59 13.40 9.99
C ASP A 17 3.97 14.34 8.82
N THR A 18 3.42 14.10 7.63
CA THR A 18 3.52 15.00 6.45
C THR A 18 2.60 16.22 6.51
N GLY A 19 1.69 16.31 7.48
CA GLY A 19 0.72 17.40 7.62
C GLY A 19 -0.61 17.18 6.88
N ASP A 20 -0.78 16.05 6.20
CA ASP A 20 -2.03 15.74 5.49
C ASP A 20 -3.13 15.35 6.48
N THR A 21 -4.31 15.97 6.31
CA THR A 21 -5.49 15.61 7.10
C THR A 21 -6.23 14.45 6.45
N PHE A 22 -6.44 13.39 7.22
CA PHE A 22 -7.23 12.22 6.83
C PHE A 22 -8.47 12.05 7.69
N PHE A 23 -9.48 11.46 7.08
CA PHE A 23 -10.76 11.12 7.69
C PHE A 23 -11.01 9.64 7.46
N ALA A 24 -11.48 8.94 8.49
CA ALA A 24 -11.78 7.52 8.41
C ALA A 24 -13.16 7.23 8.99
N TRP A 25 -14.02 6.54 8.22
CA TRP A 25 -15.26 5.98 8.73
C TRP A 25 -14.99 4.55 9.21
N PHE A 26 -15.25 4.28 10.47
CA PHE A 26 -15.05 2.96 11.08
C PHE A 26 -16.30 2.48 11.83
N THR A 27 -16.46 1.17 11.95
CA THR A 27 -17.58 0.56 12.68
C THR A 27 -17.07 -0.32 13.81
N THR A 28 -17.68 -0.21 14.99
CA THR A 28 -17.42 -1.09 16.13
C THR A 28 -18.25 -2.38 16.08
N GLU A 29 -19.18 -2.50 15.12
CA GLU A 29 -19.95 -3.73 14.90
C GLU A 29 -19.05 -4.85 14.34
N ILE A 30 -17.96 -4.48 13.67
CA ILE A 30 -16.85 -5.36 13.31
C ILE A 30 -15.66 -4.95 14.17
N ALA A 31 -15.54 -5.53 15.36
CA ALA A 31 -14.54 -5.19 16.38
C ALA A 31 -13.12 -5.69 16.05
N ILE A 32 -12.69 -5.50 14.80
CA ILE A 32 -11.35 -5.80 14.29
C ILE A 32 -10.64 -4.45 14.10
N PRO A 33 -9.57 -4.15 14.86
CA PRO A 33 -8.91 -2.84 14.85
C PRO A 33 -7.98 -2.65 13.63
N ASP A 34 -8.50 -2.86 12.43
CA ASP A 34 -7.75 -2.87 11.18
C ASP A 34 -8.39 -1.97 10.11
N GLY A 35 -7.78 -1.89 8.93
CA GLY A 35 -8.24 -1.05 7.84
C GLY A 35 -7.35 -1.05 6.61
N PRO A 36 -7.67 -0.21 5.62
CA PRO A 36 -6.93 -0.15 4.37
C PRO A 36 -5.54 0.46 4.56
N PHE A 37 -4.56 -0.11 3.86
CA PHE A 37 -3.19 0.39 3.78
C PHE A 37 -2.51 0.51 5.15
N ARG A 38 -2.24 1.73 5.63
CA ARG A 38 -1.61 2.01 6.92
C ARG A 38 -2.59 2.44 8.01
N PHE A 39 -3.87 2.58 7.68
CA PHE A 39 -4.89 3.06 8.60
C PHE A 39 -5.46 1.90 9.41
N LYS A 40 -5.16 1.88 10.72
CA LYS A 40 -5.56 0.82 11.65
C LYS A 40 -5.51 1.32 13.10
N GLY A 41 -5.96 0.50 14.05
CA GLY A 41 -5.87 0.79 15.47
C GLY A 41 -7.05 1.57 16.07
N LEU A 42 -8.11 1.80 15.31
CA LEU A 42 -9.39 2.24 15.86
C LEU A 42 -10.12 1.06 16.53
N SER A 43 -11.15 1.33 17.34
CA SER A 43 -11.88 0.28 18.07
C SER A 43 -12.74 -0.64 17.20
N GLY A 44 -12.62 -0.56 15.87
CA GLY A 44 -13.25 -1.45 14.92
C GLY A 44 -12.79 -1.15 13.49
N LEU A 45 -13.38 -1.86 12.53
CA LEU A 45 -12.88 -1.92 11.15
C LEU A 45 -13.13 -0.60 10.42
N ILE A 46 -12.09 -0.06 9.79
CA ILE A 46 -12.19 1.12 8.91
C ILE A 46 -12.76 0.67 7.56
N LEU A 47 -13.93 1.22 7.20
CA LEU A 47 -14.62 0.91 5.96
C LEU A 47 -14.39 1.95 4.86
N GLU A 48 -13.90 3.12 5.21
CA GLU A 48 -13.57 4.18 4.26
C GLU A 48 -12.52 5.11 4.86
N VAL A 49 -11.56 5.52 4.05
CA VAL A 49 -10.56 6.54 4.39
C VAL A 49 -10.38 7.48 3.21
N PHE A 50 -10.28 8.77 3.51
CA PHE A 50 -10.00 9.80 2.51
C PHE A 50 -9.19 10.95 3.09
N ASN A 51 -8.36 11.58 2.26
CA ASN A 51 -7.71 12.83 2.66
C ASN A 51 -8.64 14.03 2.43
N LYS A 52 -8.33 15.17 3.05
CA LYS A 52 -9.14 16.40 2.98
C LYS A 52 -9.50 16.82 1.55
N ASN A 53 -8.58 16.61 0.61
CA ASN A 53 -8.75 17.01 -0.79
C ASN A 53 -9.34 15.90 -1.67
N LYS A 54 -9.69 14.73 -1.10
CA LYS A 54 -10.19 13.54 -1.83
C LYS A 54 -9.30 13.10 -3.00
N THR A 55 -8.00 13.38 -2.93
CA THR A 55 -7.03 12.84 -3.89
C THR A 55 -6.64 11.40 -3.56
N ILE A 56 -6.86 10.99 -2.30
CA ILE A 56 -6.80 9.60 -1.85
C ILE A 56 -8.15 9.27 -1.25
N GLU A 57 -8.81 8.25 -1.77
CA GLU A 57 -10.08 7.72 -1.28
C GLU A 57 -10.08 6.20 -1.45
N ILE A 58 -10.19 5.48 -0.35
CA ILE A 58 -10.25 4.01 -0.31
C ILE A 58 -11.48 3.64 0.49
N TYR A 59 -12.32 2.76 -0.04
CA TYR A 59 -13.57 2.36 0.61
C TYR A 59 -13.90 0.89 0.35
N ALA A 60 -14.61 0.28 1.31
CA ALA A 60 -15.10 -1.08 1.21
C ALA A 60 -16.17 -1.16 0.12
N THR A 61 -15.92 -1.98 -0.90
CA THR A 61 -16.89 -2.27 -1.97
C THR A 61 -17.86 -3.38 -1.56
N GLU A 62 -17.41 -4.33 -0.75
CA GLU A 62 -18.18 -5.47 -0.26
C GLU A 62 -17.67 -5.92 1.11
N ILE A 63 -18.58 -6.45 1.95
CA ILE A 63 -18.27 -7.07 3.23
C ILE A 63 -19.05 -8.37 3.30
N LYS A 64 -18.34 -9.49 3.39
CA LYS A 64 -18.92 -10.84 3.46
C LYS A 64 -18.26 -11.59 4.59
N ARG A 65 -19.06 -12.33 5.35
CA ARG A 65 -18.55 -13.35 6.25
C ARG A 65 -18.18 -14.57 5.40
N SER A 66 -16.98 -15.09 5.61
CA SER A 66 -16.51 -16.33 5.00
C SER A 66 -16.16 -17.30 6.11
N ASP A 67 -16.49 -18.58 5.92
CA ASP A 67 -16.03 -19.68 6.76
C ASP A 67 -14.79 -20.36 6.15
N GLU A 68 -14.26 -19.82 5.05
CA GLU A 68 -12.99 -20.27 4.47
C GLU A 68 -11.86 -20.12 5.49
N ILE A 69 -11.03 -21.15 5.59
CA ILE A 69 -9.85 -21.14 6.44
C ILE A 69 -8.82 -20.20 5.81
N ILE A 70 -8.31 -19.25 6.58
CA ILE A 70 -7.19 -18.42 6.17
C ILE A 70 -5.92 -19.29 6.22
N GLU A 71 -5.52 -19.81 5.07
CA GLU A 71 -4.27 -20.57 4.96
C GLU A 71 -3.06 -19.62 5.06
N PRO A 72 -1.94 -20.08 5.66
CA PRO A 72 -0.69 -19.33 5.61
C PRO A 72 -0.27 -19.06 4.16
N LEU A 73 0.22 -17.85 3.91
CA LEU A 73 0.80 -17.51 2.61
C LEU A 73 1.94 -18.48 2.28
N THR A 74 1.80 -19.22 1.19
CA THR A 74 2.89 -20.06 0.68
C THR A 74 3.80 -19.19 -0.18
N TYR A 75 4.98 -18.87 0.35
CA TYR A 75 5.99 -18.16 -0.42
C TYR A 75 6.75 -19.15 -1.31
N TYR A 76 6.63 -18.99 -2.63
CA TYR A 76 7.38 -19.81 -3.60
C TYR A 76 8.89 -19.59 -3.52
N ASN A 77 9.32 -18.44 -3.00
CA ASN A 77 10.73 -18.07 -2.85
C ASN A 77 11.02 -17.70 -1.40
N GLU A 78 12.25 -17.98 -0.95
CA GLU A 78 12.70 -17.53 0.36
C GLU A 78 12.63 -15.99 0.46
N VAL A 79 11.94 -15.49 1.48
CA VAL A 79 11.94 -14.06 1.81
C VAL A 79 13.32 -13.69 2.32
N LYS A 80 14.12 -13.04 1.48
CA LYS A 80 15.50 -12.65 1.79
C LYS A 80 15.59 -11.60 2.91
N ALA A 81 14.64 -10.67 2.95
CA ALA A 81 14.58 -9.63 3.97
C ALA A 81 13.75 -10.09 5.17
N LYS A 82 14.42 -10.60 6.22
CA LYS A 82 13.78 -11.13 7.43
C LYS A 82 13.70 -10.11 8.57
N SER A 83 14.28 -8.93 8.39
CA SER A 83 14.30 -7.84 9.38
C SER A 83 14.02 -6.49 8.73
N LYS A 84 13.56 -5.52 9.54
CA LYS A 84 13.34 -4.14 9.08
C LYS A 84 14.61 -3.55 8.45
N LYS A 85 15.78 -3.81 9.03
CA LYS A 85 17.07 -3.34 8.50
C LYS A 85 17.33 -3.91 7.10
N GLN A 86 17.22 -5.23 6.92
CA GLN A 86 17.40 -5.87 5.62
C GLN A 86 16.38 -5.37 4.58
N PHE A 87 15.13 -5.12 5.02
CA PHE A 87 14.12 -4.54 4.14
C PHE A 87 14.50 -3.13 3.68
N LEU A 88 14.95 -2.27 4.61
CA LEU A 88 15.36 -0.90 4.27
C LEU A 88 16.59 -0.88 3.34
N GLU A 89 17.55 -1.78 3.56
CA GLU A 89 18.70 -1.97 2.67
C GLU A 89 18.26 -2.43 1.28
N ALA A 90 17.40 -3.45 1.20
CA ALA A 90 16.85 -3.93 -0.07
C ALA A 90 16.05 -2.84 -0.81
N ARG A 91 15.26 -2.04 -0.08
CA ARG A 91 14.52 -0.88 -0.62
C ARG A 91 15.48 0.17 -1.17
N LYS A 92 16.55 0.49 -0.44
CA LYS A 92 17.59 1.42 -0.90
C LYS A 92 18.26 0.92 -2.19
N SER A 93 18.68 -0.34 -2.22
CA SER A 93 19.28 -0.95 -3.41
C SER A 93 18.33 -0.95 -4.61
N PHE A 94 17.03 -1.18 -4.38
CA PHE A 94 16.01 -1.10 -5.43
C PHE A 94 15.87 0.33 -6.00
N HIS A 95 15.88 1.37 -5.16
CA HIS A 95 15.86 2.75 -5.64
C HIS A 95 17.14 3.13 -6.40
N GLU A 96 18.31 2.73 -5.91
CA GLU A 96 19.59 3.03 -6.56
C GLU A 96 19.70 2.34 -7.92
N ASN A 97 19.22 1.09 -7.99
CA ASN A 97 19.31 0.27 -9.18
C ASN A 97 18.07 -0.61 -9.37
N PRO A 98 16.97 -0.04 -9.88
CA PRO A 98 15.71 -0.77 -10.07
C PRO A 98 15.83 -1.89 -11.11
N SER A 99 16.91 -1.89 -11.91
CA SER A 99 17.19 -2.92 -12.93
C SER A 99 17.90 -4.18 -12.39
N ILE A 100 18.48 -4.17 -11.18
CA ILE A 100 19.24 -5.31 -10.63
C ILE A 100 18.41 -6.59 -10.54
N TYR A 101 17.10 -6.48 -10.30
CA TYR A 101 16.24 -7.66 -10.25
C TYR A 101 16.07 -8.39 -11.60
N ASN A 102 16.47 -7.75 -12.70
CA ASN A 102 16.42 -8.34 -14.04
C ASN A 102 17.81 -8.49 -14.71
N GLY A 103 18.91 -8.30 -13.98
CA GLY A 103 20.25 -8.34 -14.55
C GLY A 103 20.56 -7.12 -15.43
N ASN A 104 21.75 -7.10 -16.02
CA ASN A 104 22.25 -6.03 -16.90
C ASN A 104 21.46 -5.95 -18.23
N LEU A 105 20.14 -5.78 -18.18
CA LEU A 105 19.29 -5.62 -19.35
C LEU A 105 19.62 -4.31 -20.03
N LYS A 106 20.17 -4.41 -21.24
CA LYS A 106 20.20 -3.30 -22.18
C LYS A 106 18.84 -3.20 -22.84
N VAL A 107 18.15 -2.09 -22.61
CA VAL A 107 16.91 -1.77 -23.31
C VAL A 107 17.32 -1.08 -24.60
N ILE A 108 17.01 -1.70 -25.75
CA ILE A 108 17.34 -1.17 -27.07
C ILE A 108 16.04 -0.89 -27.83
N ASP A 109 15.95 0.25 -28.50
CA ASP A 109 14.80 0.58 -29.36
C ASP A 109 14.87 -0.14 -30.72
N SER A 110 13.82 -0.01 -31.53
CA SER A 110 13.75 -0.61 -32.88
C SER A 110 14.88 -0.15 -33.82
N ASN A 111 15.56 0.95 -33.50
CA ASN A 111 16.63 1.55 -34.28
C ASN A 111 18.03 1.19 -33.73
N GLY A 112 18.12 0.34 -32.70
CA GLY A 112 19.40 -0.06 -32.11
C GLY A 112 19.95 0.90 -31.04
N ASN A 113 19.21 1.94 -30.63
CA ASN A 113 19.71 2.89 -29.62
C ASN A 113 19.49 2.35 -28.20
N ASP A 114 20.49 2.50 -27.35
CA ASP A 114 20.41 2.17 -25.92
C ASP A 114 19.53 3.19 -25.16
N LYS A 115 18.42 2.70 -24.60
CA LYS A 115 17.44 3.44 -23.79
C LYS A 115 17.49 3.07 -22.31
N THR A 116 18.46 2.27 -21.88
CA THR A 116 18.54 1.73 -20.51
C THR A 116 18.53 2.83 -19.45
N LYS A 117 19.28 3.91 -19.68
CA LYS A 117 19.33 5.06 -18.77
C LYS A 117 17.97 5.75 -18.61
N ILE A 118 17.30 6.03 -19.73
CA ILE A 118 15.98 6.70 -19.75
C ILE A 118 14.94 5.86 -19.00
N MET A 119 14.93 4.55 -19.23
CA MET A 119 14.00 3.65 -18.55
C MET A 119 14.31 3.54 -17.05
N THR A 120 15.59 3.49 -16.68
CA THR A 120 16.03 3.50 -15.27
C THR A 120 15.61 4.79 -14.57
N ASP A 121 15.82 5.95 -15.19
CA ASP A 121 15.44 7.25 -14.63
C ASP A 121 13.92 7.36 -14.46
N ARG A 122 13.13 6.83 -15.41
CA ARG A 122 11.67 6.77 -15.29
C ARG A 122 11.22 5.90 -14.10
N LEU A 123 11.84 4.73 -13.91
CA LEU A 123 11.54 3.85 -12.78
C LEU A 123 11.87 4.51 -11.45
N LYS A 124 13.01 5.23 -11.37
CA LYS A 124 13.40 6.00 -10.18
C LYS A 124 12.41 7.11 -9.80
N ASN A 125 11.76 7.72 -10.80
CA ASN A 125 10.79 8.80 -10.60
C ASN A 125 9.39 8.31 -10.22
N THR A 126 9.13 7.00 -10.20
CA THR A 126 7.83 6.43 -9.82
C THR A 126 7.83 6.15 -8.32
N ASN A 127 7.10 6.94 -7.53
CA ASN A 127 6.88 6.61 -6.12
C ASN A 127 5.72 5.61 -6.01
N THR A 128 6.04 4.35 -5.68
CA THR A 128 5.04 3.29 -5.42
C THR A 128 4.67 3.19 -3.95
N PHE A 129 5.27 4.00 -3.08
CA PHE A 129 5.03 4.01 -1.66
C PHE A 129 4.26 5.28 -1.26
N LEU A 130 3.34 5.14 -0.30
CA LEU A 130 2.53 6.25 0.23
C LEU A 130 3.13 6.79 1.54
N ASP A 131 4.37 6.42 1.88
CA ASP A 131 5.15 7.02 2.96
C ASP A 131 5.85 8.32 2.54
#